data_AF-A0A349GRT2-F1
#
_entry.id   AF-A0A349GRT2-F1
#
_cell.length_a   1.000
_cell.length_b   1.000
_cell.length_c   1.000
_cell.angle_alpha   90.00
_cell.angle_beta   90.00
_cell.angle_gamma   90.00
#
_symmetry.space_group_name_H-M   'P 1'
#
loop_
_entity.id
_entity.type
_entity.pdbx_description
1 polymer ?
#
loop_
_entity_poly.entity_id
_entity_poly.type
_entity_poly.pdbx_seq_one_letter_code
_entity_poly.pdbx_strand_id
1 'polypeptide(L)' 'MMKMKKLDELRVEINEIDQEMAKLFIKRMKIVEGIAKYKQDQGMDVLDTAREKIVIEKNSKRVTDEKLKKHYI' A
#
# COMPACT_ATOMS: atom_id res chain seq x y z
N MET A 1 -31.05 3.81 -21.03
CA MET A 1 -30.45 2.50 -20.68
C MET A 1 -28.91 2.42 -20.81
N MET A 2 -28.20 3.42 -21.38
CA MET A 2 -26.72 3.36 -21.53
C MET A 2 -25.89 3.86 -20.33
N LYS A 3 -26.41 4.78 -19.48
CA LYS A 3 -25.63 5.35 -18.36
C LYS A 3 -25.30 4.35 -17.24
N MET A 4 -26.18 3.39 -16.99
CA MET A 4 -26.03 2.43 -15.89
C MET A 4 -24.93 1.40 -16.18
N LYS A 5 -24.85 0.92 -17.43
CA LYS A 5 -23.78 0.00 -17.88
C LYS A 5 -22.37 0.58 -17.64
N LYS A 6 -22.15 1.86 -17.97
CA LYS A 6 -20.84 2.50 -17.77
C LYS A 6 -20.43 2.60 -16.30
N LEU A 7 -21.38 2.86 -15.39
CA LEU A 7 -21.08 2.91 -13.96
C LEU A 7 -20.75 1.52 -13.40
N ASP A 8 -21.51 0.50 -13.81
CA ASP A 8 -21.31 -0.86 -13.34
C ASP A 8 -20.00 -1.45 -13.90
N GLU A 9 -19.62 -1.14 -15.14
CA GLU A 9 -18.30 -1.48 -15.72
C GLU A 9 -17.15 -0.86 -14.91
N LEU A 10 -17.21 0.43 -14.58
CA LEU A 10 -16.21 1.11 -13.75
C LEU A 10 -16.09 0.48 -12.35
N ARG A 11 -17.22 0.02 -11.79
CA ARG A 11 -17.23 -0.67 -10.49
C ARG A 11 -16.60 -2.05 -10.56
N VAL A 12 -16.82 -2.79 -11.64
CA VAL A 12 -16.15 -4.08 -11.86
C VAL A 12 -14.64 -3.88 -11.91
N GLU A 13 -14.17 -2.87 -12.66
CA GLU A 13 -12.74 -2.55 -12.74
C GLU A 13 -12.15 -2.18 -11.37
N ILE A 14 -12.84 -1.34 -10.58
CA ILE A 14 -12.40 -1.01 -9.21
C ILE A 14 -12.37 -2.27 -8.32
N ASN A 15 -13.38 -3.14 -8.40
CA ASN A 15 -13.41 -4.35 -7.59
C ASN A 15 -12.23 -5.29 -7.90
N GLU A 16 -11.82 -5.39 -9.17
CA GLU A 16 -10.66 -6.17 -9.57
C GLU A 16 -9.36 -5.57 -8.99
N ILE A 17 -9.20 -4.25 -9.10
CA ILE A 17 -8.07 -3.53 -8.49
C ILE A 17 -8.04 -3.73 -6.97
N ASP A 18 -9.17 -3.61 -6.29
CA ASP A 18 -9.29 -3.79 -4.85
C ASP A 18 -8.87 -5.21 -4.41
N GLN A 19 -9.23 -6.23 -5.19
CA GLN A 19 -8.79 -7.60 -4.93
C GLN A 19 -7.27 -7.75 -5.06
N GLU A 20 -6.66 -7.10 -6.05
CA GLU A 20 -5.19 -7.09 -6.21
C GLU A 20 -4.50 -6.34 -5.08
N MET A 21 -5.03 -5.17 -4.70
CA MET A 21 -4.53 -4.40 -3.56
C MET A 21 -4.60 -5.21 -2.26
N ALA A 22 -5.69 -5.92 -2.01
CA ALA A 22 -5.84 -6.78 -0.84
C ALA A 22 -4.79 -7.89 -0.81
N LYS A 23 -4.54 -8.56 -1.96
CA LYS A 23 -3.49 -9.59 -2.08
C LYS A 23 -2.11 -9.01 -1.78
N LEU A 24 -1.77 -7.85 -2.33
CA LEU A 24 -0.50 -7.17 -2.10
C LEU A 24 -0.36 -6.71 -0.65
N PHE A 25 -1.43 -6.20 -0.06
CA PHE A 25 -1.46 -5.77 1.35
C PHE A 25 -1.18 -6.95 2.28
N ILE A 26 -1.88 -8.08 2.10
CA ILE A 26 -1.66 -9.30 2.90
C ILE A 26 -0.21 -9.76 2.77
N LYS A 27 0.34 -9.80 1.54
CA LYS A 27 1.74 -10.15 1.31
C LYS A 27 2.69 -9.21 2.05
N ARG A 28 2.44 -7.90 2.01
CA ARG A 28 3.24 -6.89 2.74
C ARG A 28 3.17 -7.12 4.25
N MET A 29 2.00 -7.37 4.81
CA MET A 29 1.82 -7.58 6.26
C MET A 29 2.58 -8.80 6.77
N LYS A 30 2.56 -9.93 6.04
CA LYS A 30 3.36 -11.11 6.40
C LYS A 30 4.86 -10.82 6.45
N ILE A 31 5.36 -9.97 5.56
CA ILE A 31 6.78 -9.55 5.58
C ILE A 31 7.05 -8.64 6.79
N VAL A 32 6.14 -7.71 7.09
CA VAL A 32 6.25 -6.82 8.27
C VAL A 32 6.29 -7.63 9.57
N GLU A 33 5.44 -8.66 9.69
CA GLU A 33 5.46 -9.59 10.83
C GLU A 33 6.84 -10.25 10.99
N GLY A 34 7.42 -10.75 9.89
CA GLY A 34 8.77 -11.32 9.91
C GLY A 34 9.84 -10.32 10.35
N ILE A 35 9.76 -9.06 9.91
CA ILE A 35 10.68 -7.99 10.34
C ILE A 35 10.51 -7.69 11.83
N ALA A 36 9.28 -7.61 12.32
CA ALA A 36 8.99 -7.33 13.73
C ALA A 36 9.56 -8.44 14.63
N LYS A 37 9.34 -9.71 14.25
CA LYS A 37 9.89 -10.86 14.95
C LYS A 37 11.42 -10.84 14.95
N TYR A 38 12.05 -10.59 13.80
CA TYR A 38 13.50 -10.49 13.70
C TYR A 38 14.06 -9.42 14.64
N LYS A 39 13.47 -8.21 14.64
CA LYS A 39 13.91 -7.13 15.54
C LYS A 39 13.77 -7.52 17.01
N GLN A 40 12.64 -8.13 17.38
CA GLN A 40 12.40 -8.60 18.74
C GLN A 40 13.44 -9.65 19.17
N ASP A 41 13.70 -10.65 18.31
CA ASP A 41 14.68 -11.72 18.58
C ASP A 41 16.12 -11.17 18.72
N GLN A 42 16.42 -10.03 18.08
CA GLN A 42 17.72 -9.35 18.16
C GLN A 42 17.77 -8.24 19.23
N GLY A 43 16.70 -8.02 20.00
CA GLY A 43 16.62 -6.94 20.98
C GLY A 43 16.67 -5.53 20.39
N MET A 44 16.27 -5.38 19.12
CA MET A 44 16.22 -4.11 18.41
C MET A 44 14.87 -3.42 18.62
N ASP A 45 14.88 -2.08 18.60
CA ASP A 45 13.65 -1.30 18.62
C ASP A 45 12.80 -1.52 17.36
N VAL A 46 11.51 -1.78 17.57
CA VAL A 46 10.54 -1.92 16.49
C VAL A 46 10.41 -0.61 15.72
N LEU A 47 10.32 0.51 16.45
CA LEU A 47 10.32 1.86 15.89
C LEU A 47 11.67 2.19 15.25
N ASP A 48 11.65 2.58 13.99
CA ASP A 48 12.83 3.03 13.24
C ASP A 48 12.43 4.20 12.35
N THR A 49 12.53 5.40 12.92
CA THR A 49 12.10 6.65 12.29
C THR A 49 12.92 6.98 11.04
N ALA A 50 14.20 6.60 11.03
CA ALA A 50 15.06 6.75 9.84
C ALA A 50 14.56 5.88 8.70
N ARG A 51 14.19 4.62 9.00
CA ARG A 51 13.60 3.72 8.02
C ARG A 51 12.25 4.20 7.52
N GLU A 52 11.39 4.72 8.41
CA GLU A 52 10.07 5.27 8.06
C GLU A 52 10.19 6.43 7.08
N LYS A 53 11.09 7.39 7.34
CA LYS A 53 11.35 8.51 6.43
C LYS A 53 11.73 8.02 5.02
N ILE A 54 12.56 6.99 4.93
CA ILE A 54 12.96 6.39 3.64
C ILE A 54 11.78 5.68 2.97
N VAL A 55 10.89 5.00 3.72
CA VAL A 55 9.66 4.40 3.16
C VAL A 55 8.80 5.48 2.53
N ILE A 56 8.54 6.56 3.26
CA ILE A 56 7.69 7.67 2.81
C ILE A 56 8.29 8.27 1.53
N GLU A 57 9.54 8.72 1.58
CA GLU A 57 10.18 9.36 0.43
C GLU A 57 10.20 8.46 -0.82
N LYS A 58 10.59 7.18 -0.67
CA LYS A 58 10.65 6.27 -1.82
C LYS A 58 9.28 5.95 -2.38
N ASN A 59 8.27 5.79 -1.53
CA ASN A 59 6.95 5.40 -1.98
C ASN A 59 6.20 6.58 -2.61
N SER A 60 6.26 7.78 -2.01
CA SER A 60 5.67 8.97 -2.61
C SER A 60 6.28 9.28 -3.98
N LYS A 61 7.57 8.98 -4.22
CA LYS A 61 8.19 9.12 -5.56
C LYS A 61 7.66 8.16 -6.62
N ARG A 62 6.95 7.07 -6.25
CA ARG A 62 6.33 6.16 -7.23
C ARG A 62 5.04 6.72 -7.81
N VAL A 63 4.41 7.69 -7.13
CA VAL A 63 3.22 8.38 -7.62
C VAL A 63 3.67 9.68 -8.27
N THR A 64 3.68 9.69 -9.61
CA THR A 64 4.11 10.84 -10.41
C THR A 64 3.01 11.90 -10.57
N ASP A 65 1.73 11.52 -10.40
CA ASP A 65 0.63 12.48 -10.36
C ASP A 65 0.63 13.21 -9.01
N GLU A 66 1.02 14.48 -9.01
CA GLU A 66 1.11 15.31 -7.81
C GLU A 66 -0.24 15.50 -7.10
N LYS A 67 -1.38 15.42 -7.80
CA LYS A 67 -2.70 15.48 -7.16
C LYS A 67 -3.00 14.22 -6.36
N LEU A 68 -2.55 13.06 -6.82
CA LEU A 68 -2.74 11.79 -6.14
C LEU A 68 -1.67 11.54 -5.08
N LYS A 69 -0.45 12.03 -5.30
CA LYS A 69 0.70 11.88 -4.39
C LYS A 69 0.43 12.41 -2.98
N LYS A 70 -0.31 13.51 -2.86
CA LYS A 70 -0.72 14.07 -1.55
C LYS A 70 -1.64 13.15 -0.72
N HIS A 71 -2.20 12.12 -1.36
CA HIS A 71 -3.06 11.12 -0.73
C HIS A 71 -2.35 9.77 -0.57
N TYR A 72 -1.06 9.66 -0.95
CA TYR A 72 -0.33 8.42 -0.98
C TYR A 72 0.87 8.44 -0.04
N ILE A 73 0.70 7.72 1.07
CA ILE A 73 1.68 7.48 2.16
C ILE A 73 2.05 8.71 3.00
#